data_AF-A2FL98-F1
#
_entry.id   AF-A2FL98-F1
#
_cell.length_a   1.000
_cell.length_b   1.000
_cell.length_c   1.000
_cell.angle_alpha   90.00
_cell.angle_beta   90.00
_cell.angle_gamma   90.00
#
_symmetry.space_group_name_H-M   'P 1'
#
loop_
_entity.id
_entity.type
_entity.pdbx_description
1 polymer ?
#
loop_
_entity_poly.entity_id
_entity_poly.type
_entity_poly.pdbx_seq_one_letter_code
_entity_poly.pdbx_strand_id
1 'polypeptide(L)'
;MAVQLPSNWDIKRLARAVKAVPLLRIGAPTEDEIGHCKSVEAREIGSTPIVIFEADGEISTVIIRGATPNLIDDIERSLDDAVNSFRILTEHPLLVPGAGASEMELSTQISKFAESRPGMDQYGIRKFAEALEVIPRTIAENSGIRISEFMAKIRASHNKGESSSGVDVINMDIGNSIELGAWDIAHVKEWGMKFACEVACTLLRVDQICMAKKASGPAPRSMGARDED
;
A
#
# COMPACT_ATOMS: atom_id res chain seq x y z
N MET A 1 7.54 -12.82 38.24
CA MET A 1 8.03 -11.73 37.36
C MET A 1 6.85 -10.82 37.06
N ALA A 2 7.01 -9.51 37.24
CA ALA A 2 6.01 -8.52 36.84
C ALA A 2 6.60 -7.65 35.73
N VAL A 3 5.85 -7.44 34.64
CA VAL A 3 6.31 -6.70 33.47
C VAL A 3 5.37 -5.53 33.24
N GLN A 4 5.92 -4.32 33.16
CA GLN A 4 5.17 -3.13 32.81
C GLN A 4 5.15 -2.98 31.29
N LEU A 5 3.95 -2.96 30.70
CA LEU A 5 3.75 -2.71 29.27
C LEU A 5 3.16 -1.30 29.09
N PRO A 6 3.84 -0.37 28.40
CA PRO A 6 3.38 1.01 28.26
C PRO A 6 2.28 1.17 27.19
N SER A 7 2.23 0.28 26.19
CA SER A 7 1.30 0.38 25.06
C SER A 7 0.05 -0.46 25.27
N ASN A 8 -1.12 0.16 25.10
CA ASN A 8 -2.40 -0.55 25.08
C ASN A 8 -2.49 -1.59 23.94
N TRP A 9 -1.75 -1.39 22.85
CA TRP A 9 -1.71 -2.35 21.75
C TRP A 9 -0.92 -3.61 22.13
N ASP A 10 0.16 -3.46 22.89
CA ASP A 10 0.99 -4.60 23.32
C ASP A 10 0.27 -5.46 24.35
N ILE A 11 -0.52 -4.84 25.24
CA ILE A 11 -1.39 -5.58 26.17
C ILE A 11 -2.38 -6.45 25.39
N LYS A 12 -3.03 -5.89 24.35
CA LYS A 12 -3.99 -6.64 23.51
C LYS A 12 -3.30 -7.76 22.71
N ARG A 13 -2.10 -7.50 22.17
CA ARG A 13 -1.32 -8.48 21.42
C ARG A 13 -0.88 -9.63 22.32
N LEU A 14 -0.33 -9.33 23.50
CA LEU A 14 0.06 -10.35 24.47
C LEU A 14 -1.14 -11.17 24.91
N ALA A 15 -2.25 -10.52 25.28
CA ALA A 15 -3.47 -11.21 25.68
C ALA A 15 -3.97 -12.19 24.61
N ARG A 16 -3.94 -11.81 23.33
CA ARG A 16 -4.28 -12.72 22.22
C ARG A 16 -3.25 -13.84 22.03
N ALA A 17 -1.95 -13.53 22.15
CA ALA A 17 -0.87 -14.50 21.95
C ALA A 17 -0.90 -15.63 23.00
N VAL A 18 -1.10 -15.29 24.28
CA VAL A 18 -1.16 -16.25 25.39
C VAL A 18 -2.57 -16.72 25.74
N LYS A 19 -3.59 -16.23 25.02
CA LYS A 19 -5.02 -16.46 25.30
C LYS A 19 -5.45 -16.03 26.72
N ALA A 20 -4.91 -14.92 27.21
CA ALA A 20 -5.30 -14.30 28.48
C ALA A 20 -6.44 -13.28 28.28
N VAL A 21 -7.19 -13.00 29.35
CA VAL A 21 -8.20 -11.94 29.37
C VAL A 21 -7.61 -10.68 30.02
N PRO A 22 -7.63 -9.51 29.36
CA PRO A 22 -7.13 -8.28 29.98
C PRO A 22 -8.08 -7.82 31.10
N LEU A 23 -7.54 -7.72 32.32
CA LEU A 23 -8.30 -7.32 33.51
C LEU A 23 -8.13 -5.83 33.81
N LEU A 24 -9.25 -5.16 34.07
CA LEU A 24 -9.28 -3.75 34.50
C LEU A 24 -9.18 -3.60 36.03
N ARG A 25 -9.54 -4.65 36.78
CA ARG A 25 -9.51 -4.68 38.24
C ARG A 25 -8.17 -5.20 38.74
N ILE A 26 -7.68 -4.60 39.83
CA ILE A 26 -6.54 -5.14 40.59
C ILE A 26 -7.12 -6.12 41.60
N GLY A 27 -7.17 -7.40 41.25
CA GLY A 27 -7.65 -8.48 42.10
C GLY A 27 -7.10 -9.82 41.62
N ALA A 28 -7.34 -10.89 42.38
CA ALA A 28 -6.95 -12.22 41.95
C ALA A 28 -7.68 -12.60 40.64
N PRO A 29 -6.95 -13.02 39.60
CA PRO A 29 -7.55 -13.54 38.38
C PRO A 29 -8.18 -14.91 38.65
N THR A 30 -9.24 -15.25 37.92
CA THR A 30 -9.76 -16.63 37.86
C THR A 30 -8.91 -17.47 36.91
N GLU A 31 -8.99 -18.80 37.01
CA GLU A 31 -8.21 -19.70 36.15
C GLU A 31 -8.46 -19.44 34.65
N ASP A 32 -9.71 -19.14 34.27
CA ASP A 32 -10.09 -18.81 32.89
C ASP A 32 -9.53 -17.47 32.37
N GLU A 33 -9.11 -16.57 33.28
CA GLU A 33 -8.56 -15.26 32.92
C GLU A 33 -7.04 -15.32 32.65
N ILE A 34 -6.38 -16.40 33.09
CA ILE A 34 -4.92 -16.59 33.01
C ILE A 34 -4.55 -17.23 31.67
N GLY A 35 -3.66 -16.56 30.92
CA GLY A 35 -3.10 -17.13 29.70
C GLY A 35 -1.92 -18.06 29.95
N HIS A 36 -1.64 -18.94 29.00
CA HIS A 36 -0.51 -19.86 29.03
C HIS A 36 0.58 -19.45 28.04
N CYS A 37 1.82 -19.50 28.49
CA CYS A 37 3.02 -19.17 27.72
C CYS A 37 4.05 -20.28 27.97
N LYS A 38 4.78 -20.69 26.93
CA LYS A 38 5.75 -21.80 27.02
C LYS A 38 7.03 -21.35 27.73
N SER A 39 7.55 -20.17 27.37
CA SER A 39 8.72 -19.58 28.02
C SER A 39 8.59 -18.06 28.13
N VAL A 40 9.14 -17.49 29.20
CA VAL A 40 9.23 -16.05 29.39
C VAL A 40 10.66 -15.73 29.80
N GLU A 41 11.38 -15.04 28.93
CA GLU A 41 12.81 -14.75 29.11
C GLU A 41 13.08 -13.25 28.98
N ALA A 42 13.88 -12.71 29.89
CA ALA A 42 14.43 -11.36 29.74
C ALA A 42 15.78 -11.48 29.02
N ARG A 43 15.88 -10.92 27.82
CA ARG A 43 17.11 -10.94 27.01
C ARG A 43 17.52 -9.51 26.68
N GLU A 44 18.81 -9.25 26.71
CA GLU A 44 19.36 -7.98 26.25
C GLU A 44 19.71 -8.09 24.76
N ILE A 45 19.13 -7.21 23.95
CA ILE A 45 19.42 -7.12 22.53
C ILE A 45 19.83 -5.68 22.22
N GLY A 46 21.07 -5.47 21.81
CA GLY A 46 21.57 -4.13 21.45
C GLY A 46 21.51 -3.13 22.62
N SER A 47 21.95 -3.58 23.80
CA SER A 47 21.96 -2.77 25.03
C SER A 47 20.58 -2.37 25.57
N THR A 48 19.51 -2.95 25.03
CA THR A 48 18.14 -2.74 25.51
C THR A 48 17.60 -4.05 26.09
N PRO A 49 17.15 -4.07 27.35
CA PRO A 49 16.51 -5.25 27.92
C PRO A 49 15.10 -5.40 27.33
N ILE A 50 14.82 -6.56 26.75
CA ILE A 50 13.50 -6.92 26.23
C ILE A 50 13.00 -8.19 26.92
N VAL A 51 11.69 -8.36 27.00
CA VAL A 51 11.06 -9.59 27.48
C VAL A 51 10.45 -10.33 26.30
N ILE A 52 10.88 -11.57 26.11
CA ILE A 52 10.41 -12.46 25.05
C ILE A 52 9.41 -13.43 25.68
N PHE A 53 8.18 -13.41 25.15
CA PHE A 53 7.13 -14.37 25.49
C PHE A 53 7.05 -15.38 24.33
N GLU A 54 7.48 -16.61 24.55
CA GLU A 54 7.34 -17.69 23.57
C GLU A 54 6.01 -18.41 23.84
N ALA A 55 5.05 -18.27 22.94
CA ALA A 55 3.75 -18.91 23.02
C ALA A 55 3.40 -19.54 21.67
N ASP A 56 2.67 -20.66 21.70
CA ASP A 56 2.09 -21.29 20.51
C ASP A 56 0.82 -20.53 20.08
N GLY A 57 1.02 -19.26 19.71
CA GLY A 57 -0.03 -18.31 19.37
C GLY A 57 0.01 -17.87 17.91
N GLU A 58 -1.05 -17.18 17.48
CA GLU A 58 -1.19 -16.63 16.11
C GLU A 58 -0.38 -15.33 15.90
N ILE A 59 0.31 -14.85 16.94
CA ILE A 59 1.03 -13.58 16.92
C ILE A 59 2.52 -13.85 17.02
N SER A 60 3.27 -13.30 16.06
CA SER A 60 4.73 -13.29 16.06
C SER A 60 5.22 -11.84 15.99
N THR A 61 6.34 -11.56 16.64
CA THR A 61 6.97 -10.23 16.64
C THR A 61 8.32 -10.31 15.94
N VAL A 62 8.54 -9.47 14.93
CA VAL A 62 9.83 -9.32 14.26
C VAL A 62 10.60 -8.18 14.93
N ILE A 63 11.82 -8.47 15.40
CA ILE A 63 12.67 -7.46 16.04
C ILE A 63 13.57 -6.83 14.97
N ILE A 64 13.29 -5.58 14.61
CA ILE A 64 14.09 -4.81 13.65
C ILE A 64 15.20 -4.07 14.41
N ARG A 65 16.41 -4.10 13.85
CA ARG A 65 17.55 -3.32 14.36
C ARG A 65 18.16 -2.53 13.21
N GLY A 66 18.37 -1.24 13.45
CA GLY A 66 19.01 -0.33 12.50
C GLY A 66 19.91 0.66 13.22
N ALA A 67 20.84 1.26 12.47
CA ALA A 67 21.77 2.26 13.01
C ALA A 67 21.09 3.62 13.26
N THR A 68 20.04 3.94 12.50
CA THR A 68 19.30 5.20 12.56
C THR A 68 17.80 4.93 12.60
N PRO A 69 17.00 5.80 13.25
CA PRO A 69 15.55 5.63 13.32
C PRO A 69 14.90 5.65 11.92
N ASN A 70 15.36 6.54 11.03
CA ASN A 70 14.82 6.61 9.66
C ASN A 70 14.96 5.28 8.91
N LEU A 71 16.08 4.58 9.07
CA LEU A 71 16.29 3.28 8.45
C LEU A 71 15.34 2.22 9.03
N ILE A 72 15.07 2.27 10.34
CA ILE A 72 14.14 1.35 10.99
C ILE A 72 12.73 1.57 10.45
N ASP A 73 12.30 2.82 10.33
CA ASP A 73 10.98 3.17 9.81
C ASP A 73 10.79 2.68 8.35
N ASP A 74 11.83 2.80 7.51
CA ASP A 74 11.79 2.32 6.12
C ASP A 74 11.74 0.78 6.05
N ILE A 75 12.48 0.09 6.92
CA ILE A 75 12.44 -1.39 7.01
C ILE A 75 11.10 -1.87 7.54
N GLU A 76 10.53 -1.20 8.55
CA GLU A 76 9.22 -1.53 9.11
C GLU A 76 8.15 -1.45 8.02
N ARG A 77 8.10 -0.34 7.27
CA ARG A 77 7.17 -0.18 6.15
C ARG A 77 7.34 -1.27 5.09
N SER A 78 8.58 -1.56 4.72
CA SER A 78 8.89 -2.59 3.72
C SER A 78 8.47 -3.98 4.18
N LEU A 79 8.62 -4.28 5.48
CA LEU A 79 8.22 -5.55 6.06
C LEU A 79 6.69 -5.66 6.13
N ASP A 80 5.99 -4.59 6.49
CA ASP A 80 4.53 -4.54 6.49
C ASP A 80 3.98 -4.80 5.08
N ASP A 81 4.55 -4.17 4.05
CA ASP A 81 4.19 -4.41 2.64
C ASP A 81 4.46 -5.86 2.21
N ALA A 82 5.58 -6.44 2.64
CA ALA A 82 5.93 -7.83 2.35
C ALA A 82 4.97 -8.83 3.01
N VAL A 83 4.61 -8.61 4.28
CA VAL A 83 3.66 -9.46 5.02
C VAL A 83 2.26 -9.37 4.41
N ASN A 84 1.82 -8.17 4.04
CA ASN A 84 0.53 -7.98 3.37
C ASN A 84 0.52 -8.63 1.98
N SER A 85 1.59 -8.49 1.21
CA SER A 85 1.74 -9.14 -0.09
C SER A 85 1.70 -10.66 0.05
N PHE A 86 2.41 -11.23 1.03
CA PHE A 86 2.38 -12.66 1.31
C PHE A 86 0.99 -13.12 1.71
N ARG A 87 0.29 -12.37 2.57
CA ARG A 87 -1.10 -12.68 2.94
C ARG A 87 -2.00 -12.73 1.70
N ILE A 88 -1.95 -11.73 0.82
CA ILE A 88 -2.77 -11.74 -0.40
C ILE A 88 -2.40 -12.94 -1.27
N LEU A 89 -1.12 -13.29 -1.36
CA LEU A 89 -0.67 -14.45 -2.13
C LEU A 89 -1.22 -15.78 -1.60
N THR A 90 -1.42 -15.90 -0.27
CA THR A 90 -2.05 -17.10 0.32
C THR A 90 -3.51 -17.26 -0.07
N GLU A 91 -4.23 -16.15 -0.34
CA GLU A 91 -5.63 -16.17 -0.77
C GLU A 91 -5.75 -16.22 -2.31
N HIS A 92 -4.87 -15.50 -3.02
CA HIS A 92 -4.85 -15.32 -4.47
C HIS A 92 -3.44 -15.55 -5.04
N PRO A 93 -3.11 -16.78 -5.48
CA PRO A 93 -1.74 -17.16 -5.87
C PRO A 93 -1.34 -16.74 -7.30
N LEU A 94 -2.12 -15.88 -7.97
CA LEU A 94 -1.86 -15.48 -9.35
C LEU A 94 -0.85 -14.33 -9.40
N LEU A 95 0.24 -14.55 -10.13
CA LEU A 95 1.30 -13.58 -10.35
C LEU A 95 1.32 -13.14 -11.81
N VAL A 96 1.69 -11.88 -12.03
CA VAL A 96 1.86 -11.28 -13.36
C VAL A 96 3.23 -10.61 -13.47
N PRO A 97 3.81 -10.49 -14.68
CA PRO A 97 5.07 -9.79 -14.88
C PRO A 97 4.97 -8.33 -14.41
N GLY A 98 5.83 -7.94 -13.48
CA GLY A 98 5.86 -6.60 -12.91
C GLY A 98 6.62 -5.59 -13.76
N ALA A 99 7.24 -4.60 -13.12
CA ALA A 99 8.09 -3.58 -13.77
C ALA A 99 7.44 -2.83 -14.95
N GLY A 100 6.11 -2.68 -14.95
CA GLY A 100 5.36 -2.01 -16.01
C GLY A 100 5.04 -2.87 -17.24
N ALA A 101 5.43 -4.16 -17.25
CA ALA A 101 5.16 -5.08 -18.36
C ALA A 101 3.66 -5.37 -18.50
N SER A 102 2.99 -5.67 -17.39
CA SER A 102 1.53 -5.92 -17.38
C SER A 102 0.72 -4.73 -17.90
N GLU A 103 1.09 -3.51 -17.51
CA GLU A 103 0.42 -2.28 -17.93
C GLU A 103 0.64 -2.00 -19.43
N MET A 104 1.84 -2.27 -19.94
CA MET A 104 2.15 -2.12 -21.36
C MET A 104 1.43 -3.17 -22.22
N GLU A 105 1.31 -4.40 -21.73
CA GLU A 105 0.54 -5.44 -22.40
C GLU A 105 -0.94 -5.08 -22.46
N LEU A 106 -1.51 -4.61 -21.35
CA LEU A 106 -2.90 -4.13 -21.31
C LEU A 106 -3.11 -2.94 -22.23
N SER A 107 -2.18 -1.98 -22.28
CA SER A 107 -2.23 -0.87 -23.23
C SER A 107 -2.29 -1.35 -24.68
N THR A 108 -1.46 -2.34 -25.03
CA THR A 108 -1.42 -2.92 -26.38
C THR A 108 -2.73 -3.63 -26.73
N GLN A 109 -3.28 -4.43 -25.82
CA GLN A 109 -4.54 -5.16 -26.03
C GLN A 109 -5.75 -4.22 -26.11
N ILE A 110 -5.82 -3.22 -25.24
CA ILE A 110 -6.92 -2.23 -25.25
C ILE A 110 -6.84 -1.36 -26.51
N SER A 111 -5.64 -1.02 -26.98
CA SER A 111 -5.45 -0.32 -28.25
C SER A 111 -5.98 -1.13 -29.44
N LYS A 112 -5.69 -2.44 -29.49
CA LYS A 112 -6.27 -3.36 -30.50
C LYS A 112 -7.79 -3.46 -30.38
N PHE A 113 -8.31 -3.51 -29.15
CA PHE A 113 -9.75 -3.49 -28.90
C PHE A 113 -10.40 -2.19 -29.40
N ALA A 114 -9.74 -1.05 -29.24
CA ALA A 114 -10.23 0.24 -29.75
C ALA A 114 -10.41 0.23 -31.28
N GLU A 115 -9.51 -0.42 -32.02
CA GLU A 115 -9.60 -0.53 -33.49
C GLU A 115 -10.80 -1.37 -33.95
N SER A 116 -11.23 -2.34 -33.14
CA SER A 116 -12.40 -3.17 -33.45
C SER A 116 -13.73 -2.44 -33.29
N ARG A 117 -13.76 -1.29 -32.59
CA ARG A 117 -14.98 -0.56 -32.25
C ARG A 117 -15.14 0.68 -33.13
N PRO A 118 -16.24 0.81 -33.90
CA PRO A 118 -16.53 2.04 -34.63
C PRO A 118 -17.14 3.11 -33.71
N GLY A 119 -16.97 4.38 -34.08
CA GLY A 119 -17.62 5.51 -33.42
C GLY A 119 -16.72 6.35 -32.51
N MET A 120 -17.32 7.24 -31.72
CA MET A 120 -16.56 8.17 -30.85
C MET A 120 -15.89 7.46 -29.67
N ASP A 121 -16.44 6.34 -29.21
CA ASP A 121 -15.91 5.55 -28.10
C ASP A 121 -14.49 5.04 -28.37
N GLN A 122 -14.13 4.82 -29.64
CA GLN A 122 -12.78 4.43 -30.07
C GLN A 122 -11.71 5.36 -29.51
N TYR A 123 -11.95 6.68 -29.53
CA TYR A 123 -10.98 7.66 -29.06
C TYR A 123 -10.80 7.59 -27.54
N GLY A 124 -11.90 7.37 -26.80
CA GLY A 124 -11.86 7.19 -25.35
C GLY A 124 -11.08 5.95 -24.94
N ILE A 125 -11.34 4.81 -25.60
CA ILE A 125 -10.64 3.54 -25.33
C ILE A 125 -9.14 3.68 -25.64
N ARG A 126 -8.79 4.32 -26.77
CA ARG A 126 -7.38 4.58 -27.13
C ARG A 126 -6.68 5.47 -26.10
N LYS A 127 -7.35 6.49 -25.58
CA LYS A 127 -6.79 7.36 -24.54
C LYS A 127 -6.65 6.64 -23.20
N PHE A 128 -7.54 5.73 -22.87
CA PHE A 128 -7.39 4.87 -21.70
C PHE A 128 -6.15 3.96 -21.83
N ALA A 129 -5.93 3.35 -22.99
CA ALA A 129 -4.71 2.58 -23.24
C ALA A 129 -3.43 3.43 -23.10
N GLU A 130 -3.42 4.64 -23.66
CA GLU A 130 -2.29 5.58 -23.52
C GLU A 130 -2.05 5.97 -22.06
N ALA A 131 -3.10 6.07 -21.24
CA ALA A 131 -2.97 6.39 -19.83
C ALA A 131 -2.22 5.30 -19.04
N LEU A 132 -2.40 4.02 -19.38
CA LEU A 132 -1.69 2.92 -18.71
C LEU A 132 -0.18 2.97 -18.91
N GLU A 133 0.29 3.56 -20.02
CA GLU A 133 1.71 3.74 -20.29
C GLU A 133 2.42 4.70 -19.33
N VAL A 134 1.67 5.47 -18.52
CA VAL A 134 2.26 6.36 -17.52
C VAL A 134 3.08 5.59 -16.50
N ILE A 135 2.69 4.35 -16.16
CA ILE A 135 3.35 3.54 -15.14
C ILE A 135 4.78 3.17 -15.57
N PRO A 136 5.02 2.49 -16.70
CA PRO A 136 6.38 2.22 -17.15
C PRO A 136 7.17 3.50 -17.47
N ARG A 137 6.50 4.57 -17.92
CA ARG A 137 7.12 5.88 -18.13
C ARG A 137 7.69 6.46 -16.85
N THR A 138 6.91 6.47 -15.76
CA THR A 138 7.34 7.01 -14.47
C THR A 138 8.45 6.17 -13.85
N ILE A 139 8.42 4.84 -14.00
CA ILE A 139 9.52 3.98 -13.54
C ILE A 139 10.81 4.32 -14.31
N ALA A 140 10.73 4.47 -15.64
CA ALA A 140 11.87 4.84 -16.47
C ALA A 140 12.42 6.23 -16.12
N GLU A 141 11.55 7.22 -15.89
CA GLU A 141 11.91 8.57 -15.49
C GLU A 141 12.62 8.60 -14.13
N ASN A 142 12.08 7.90 -13.13
CA ASN A 142 12.69 7.78 -11.81
C ASN A 142 14.04 7.04 -11.85
N SER A 143 14.25 6.20 -12.86
CA SER A 143 15.50 5.46 -13.08
C SER A 143 16.53 6.25 -13.91
N GLY A 144 16.18 7.44 -14.41
CA GLY A 144 17.07 8.25 -15.25
C GLY A 144 17.18 7.78 -16.71
N ILE A 145 16.29 6.89 -17.17
CA ILE A 145 16.26 6.38 -18.54
C ILE A 145 15.63 7.45 -19.47
N ARG A 146 16.15 7.57 -20.70
CA ARG A 146 15.57 8.45 -21.72
C ARG A 146 14.19 7.94 -22.17
N ILE A 147 13.15 8.64 -21.73
CA ILE A 147 11.74 8.26 -21.92
C ILE A 147 11.37 8.04 -23.39
N SER A 148 11.76 8.94 -24.30
CA SER A 148 11.34 8.88 -25.71
C SER A 148 11.82 7.60 -26.42
N GLU A 149 13.09 7.28 -26.24
CA GLU A 149 13.72 6.08 -26.82
C GLU A 149 13.17 4.82 -26.15
N PHE A 150 13.05 4.82 -24.83
CA PHE A 150 12.55 3.69 -24.05
C PHE A 150 11.10 3.33 -24.42
N MET A 151 10.20 4.33 -24.45
CA MET A 151 8.80 4.11 -24.77
C MET A 151 8.60 3.59 -26.21
N ALA A 152 9.43 4.02 -27.15
CA ALA A 152 9.39 3.50 -28.51
C ALA A 152 9.83 2.02 -28.57
N LYS A 153 10.91 1.67 -27.87
CA LYS A 153 11.41 0.30 -27.81
C LYS A 153 10.42 -0.65 -27.13
N ILE A 154 9.83 -0.26 -25.99
CA ILE A 154 8.96 -1.15 -25.20
C ILE A 154 7.64 -1.42 -25.93
N ARG A 155 7.06 -0.40 -26.58
CA ARG A 155 5.90 -0.59 -27.48
C ARG A 155 6.22 -1.53 -28.63
N ALA A 156 7.41 -1.41 -29.22
CA ALA A 156 7.82 -2.30 -30.32
C ALA A 156 7.98 -3.76 -29.84
N SER A 157 8.50 -3.97 -28.64
CA SER A 157 8.64 -5.30 -28.00
C SER A 157 7.27 -5.94 -27.73
N HIS A 158 6.34 -5.24 -27.07
CA HIS A 158 4.99 -5.76 -26.83
C HIS A 158 4.19 -6.00 -28.11
N ASN A 159 4.38 -5.16 -29.14
CA ASN A 159 3.76 -5.41 -30.44
C ASN A 159 4.28 -6.68 -31.15
N LYS A 160 5.49 -7.13 -30.82
CA LYS A 160 6.03 -8.43 -31.28
C LYS A 160 5.49 -9.63 -30.49
N GLY A 161 4.71 -9.39 -29.43
CA GLY A 161 4.15 -10.43 -28.56
C GLY A 161 5.00 -10.77 -27.34
N GLU A 162 6.01 -9.95 -27.02
CA GLU A 162 6.83 -10.10 -25.82
C GLU A 162 6.11 -9.47 -24.61
N SER A 163 5.15 -10.20 -24.03
CA SER A 163 4.29 -9.69 -22.94
C SER A 163 4.99 -9.50 -21.60
N SER A 164 6.20 -10.05 -21.44
CA SER A 164 7.00 -9.98 -20.20
C SER A 164 8.08 -8.89 -20.23
N SER A 165 8.15 -8.09 -21.29
CA SER A 165 9.11 -7.01 -21.40
C SER A 165 8.75 -5.84 -20.49
N GLY A 166 9.59 -5.54 -19.52
CA GLY A 166 9.39 -4.44 -18.58
C GLY A 166 10.60 -3.51 -18.50
N VAL A 167 10.54 -2.60 -17.54
CA VAL A 167 11.63 -1.66 -17.25
C VAL A 167 12.71 -2.38 -16.44
N ASP A 168 13.92 -2.50 -16.98
CA ASP A 168 15.10 -2.96 -16.22
C ASP A 168 15.85 -1.75 -15.67
N VAL A 169 15.69 -1.52 -14.36
CA VAL A 169 16.32 -0.40 -13.65
C VAL A 169 17.84 -0.60 -13.49
N ILE A 170 18.32 -1.85 -13.49
CA ILE A 170 19.73 -2.17 -13.28
C ILE A 170 20.52 -1.92 -14.56
N ASN A 171 20.03 -2.46 -15.68
CA ASN A 171 20.68 -2.31 -16.98
C ASN A 171 20.26 -1.01 -17.70
N MET A 172 19.29 -0.27 -17.16
CA MET A 172 18.75 0.98 -17.72
C MET A 172 18.20 0.82 -19.15
N ASP A 173 17.63 -0.34 -19.47
CA ASP A 173 16.97 -0.63 -20.75
C ASP A 173 15.74 -1.52 -20.53
N ILE A 174 15.18 -2.10 -21.58
CA ILE A 174 14.12 -3.08 -21.48
C ILE A 174 14.71 -4.44 -21.11
N GLY A 175 14.07 -5.13 -20.17
CA GLY A 175 14.44 -6.48 -19.78
C GLY A 175 13.21 -7.37 -19.58
N ASN A 176 13.42 -8.69 -19.59
CA ASN A 176 12.37 -9.64 -19.30
C ASN A 176 12.07 -9.65 -17.79
N SER A 177 10.91 -9.14 -17.38
CA SER A 177 10.53 -9.02 -15.96
C SER A 177 10.52 -10.36 -15.22
N ILE A 178 10.25 -11.46 -15.93
CA ILE A 178 10.25 -12.82 -15.37
C ILE A 178 11.68 -13.23 -14.99
N GLU A 179 12.64 -12.97 -15.87
CA GLU A 179 14.07 -13.29 -15.65
C GLU A 179 14.68 -12.39 -14.56
N LEU A 180 14.20 -11.15 -14.46
CA LEU A 180 14.55 -10.23 -13.38
C LEU A 180 13.93 -10.62 -12.03
N GLY A 181 13.01 -11.58 -12.00
CA GLY A 181 12.27 -11.97 -10.79
C GLY A 181 11.27 -10.91 -10.30
N ALA A 182 10.91 -9.95 -11.16
CA ALA A 182 9.96 -8.89 -10.86
C ALA A 182 8.53 -9.39 -11.07
N TRP A 183 7.89 -9.85 -9.99
CA TRP A 183 6.52 -10.35 -9.99
C TRP A 183 5.60 -9.44 -9.20
N ASP A 184 4.44 -9.14 -9.78
CA ASP A 184 3.35 -8.46 -9.12
C ASP A 184 2.19 -9.42 -8.88
N ILE A 185 1.40 -9.19 -7.84
CA ILE A 185 0.20 -9.98 -7.54
C ILE A 185 -0.95 -9.49 -8.43
N ALA A 186 -1.53 -10.39 -9.22
CA ALA A 186 -2.59 -10.07 -10.18
C ALA A 186 -3.78 -9.36 -9.51
N HIS A 187 -4.17 -9.85 -8.33
CA HIS A 187 -5.28 -9.31 -7.55
C HIS A 187 -5.08 -7.84 -7.15
N VAL A 188 -3.85 -7.47 -6.77
CA VAL A 188 -3.51 -6.09 -6.39
C VAL A 188 -3.64 -5.16 -7.60
N LYS A 189 -3.17 -5.60 -8.78
CA LYS A 189 -3.29 -4.85 -10.03
C LYS A 189 -4.75 -4.66 -10.45
N GLU A 190 -5.56 -5.71 -10.36
CA GLU A 190 -6.98 -5.67 -10.70
C GLU A 190 -7.73 -4.63 -9.85
N TRP A 191 -7.59 -4.69 -8.53
CA TRP A 191 -8.21 -3.71 -7.63
C TRP A 191 -7.66 -2.32 -7.82
N GLY A 192 -6.35 -2.17 -8.01
CA GLY A 192 -5.71 -0.89 -8.28
C GLY A 192 -6.32 -0.21 -9.51
N MET A 193 -6.49 -0.95 -10.60
CA MET A 193 -7.13 -0.44 -11.81
C MET A 193 -8.61 -0.11 -11.61
N LYS A 194 -9.34 -1.00 -10.92
CA LYS A 194 -10.77 -0.80 -10.65
C LYS A 194 -11.01 0.47 -9.85
N PHE A 195 -10.29 0.66 -8.75
CA PHE A 195 -10.43 1.86 -7.92
C PHE A 195 -9.98 3.12 -8.65
N ALA A 196 -8.89 3.06 -9.41
CA ALA A 196 -8.45 4.20 -10.21
C ALA A 196 -9.52 4.63 -11.23
N CYS A 197 -10.16 3.68 -11.91
CA CYS A 197 -11.24 3.95 -12.84
C CYS A 197 -12.49 4.51 -12.14
N GLU A 198 -12.89 3.94 -11.01
CA GLU A 198 -14.05 4.41 -10.23
C GLU A 198 -13.85 5.85 -9.74
N VAL A 199 -12.66 6.17 -9.24
CA VAL A 199 -12.30 7.53 -8.82
C VAL A 199 -12.31 8.49 -10.00
N ALA A 200 -11.67 8.12 -11.12
CA ALA A 200 -11.65 8.95 -12.32
C ALA A 200 -13.07 9.22 -12.86
N CYS A 201 -13.93 8.20 -12.94
CA CYS A 201 -15.31 8.36 -13.34
C CYS A 201 -16.10 9.24 -12.37
N THR A 202 -15.89 9.10 -11.07
CA THR A 202 -16.56 9.92 -10.06
C THR A 202 -16.18 11.39 -10.20
N LEU A 203 -14.89 11.68 -10.37
CA LEU A 203 -14.39 13.04 -10.55
C LEU A 203 -14.90 13.67 -11.86
N LEU A 204 -14.88 12.93 -12.97
CA LEU A 204 -15.33 13.42 -14.27
C LEU A 204 -16.84 13.64 -14.36
N ARG A 205 -17.64 13.01 -13.48
CA ARG A 205 -19.10 13.21 -13.41
C ARG A 205 -19.49 14.49 -12.69
N VAL A 206 -18.63 15.03 -11.83
CA VAL A 206 -18.91 16.27 -11.10
C VAL A 206 -18.62 17.43 -12.05
N ASP A 207 -19.67 18.18 -12.42
CA ASP A 207 -19.57 19.34 -13.29
C ASP A 207 -19.24 20.62 -12.51
N GLN A 208 -19.83 20.81 -11.33
CA GLN A 208 -19.67 22.00 -10.51
C GLN A 208 -19.65 21.65 -9.02
N ILE A 209 -18.76 22.34 -8.28
CA ILE A 209 -18.70 22.26 -6.82
C ILE A 209 -19.13 23.61 -6.25
N CYS A 210 -20.31 23.65 -5.64
CA CYS A 210 -20.79 24.84 -4.92
C CYS A 210 -20.39 24.75 -3.44
N MET A 211 -19.39 25.53 -3.04
CA MET A 211 -18.95 25.61 -1.65
C MET A 211 -19.91 26.49 -0.85
N ALA A 212 -20.70 25.89 0.04
CA ALA A 212 -21.53 26.64 0.98
C ALA A 212 -20.64 27.33 2.04
N LYS A 213 -20.60 28.66 2.03
CA LYS A 213 -20.02 29.42 3.14
C LYS A 213 -20.95 29.28 4.35
N LYS A 214 -20.39 29.07 5.55
CA LYS A 214 -21.14 29.23 6.80
C LYS A 214 -21.81 30.60 6.76
N ALA A 215 -23.12 30.65 7.00
CA ALA A 215 -23.82 31.92 7.11
C ALA A 215 -23.13 32.73 8.22
N SER A 216 -22.45 33.81 7.84
CA SER A 216 -22.04 34.81 8.81
C SER A 216 -23.34 35.37 9.36
N GLY A 217 -23.67 35.04 10.61
CA GLY A 217 -24.74 35.73 11.31
C GLY A 217 -24.49 37.24 11.28
N PRO A 218 -25.52 38.06 11.58
CA PRO A 218 -25.37 39.50 11.69
C PRO A 218 -24.18 39.83 12.60
N ALA A 219 -23.35 40.79 12.21
CA ALA A 219 -22.23 41.25 13.03
C ALA A 219 -22.74 41.56 14.46
N PRO A 220 -22.03 41.11 15.52
CA PRO A 220 -22.44 41.43 16.88
C PRO A 220 -22.58 42.94 17.01
N ARG A 221 -23.73 43.40 17.52
CA ARG A 221 -24.00 44.83 17.74
C ARG A 221 -22.82 45.42 18.52
N SER A 222 -22.19 46.46 17.99
CA SER A 222 -21.24 47.25 18.76
C SER A 222 -21.94 47.73 20.02
N MET A 223 -21.35 47.49 21.19
CA MET A 223 -21.83 48.03 22.45
C MET A 223 -21.84 49.56 22.31
N GLY A 224 -23.03 50.12 22.04
CA GLY A 224 -23.27 51.55 22.17
C GLY A 224 -22.98 51.95 23.61
N ALA A 225 -22.44 53.16 23.77
CA ALA A 225 -22.15 53.74 25.08
C ALA A 225 -23.36 53.53 26.01
N ARG A 226 -23.09 53.06 27.23
CA ARG A 226 -24.07 53.03 28.31
C ARG A 226 -24.51 54.47 28.52
N ASP A 227 -25.78 54.77 28.27
CA ASP A 227 -26.37 56.02 28.74
C ASP A 227 -26.30 56.00 30.28
N GLU A 228 -25.59 56.98 30.84
CA GLU A 228 -25.50 57.25 32.27
C GLU A 228 -26.77 58.01 32.69
N ASP A 229 -27.72 57.29 33.30
CA ASP A 229 -28.75 57.86 34.19
C ASP A 229 -28.47 57.41 35.63
#